data_AF-A0A1X2G602-F1
#
_entry.id   AF-A0A1X2G602-F1
#
_cell.length_a   1.000
_cell.length_b   1.000
_cell.length_c   1.000
_cell.angle_alpha   90.00
_cell.angle_beta   90.00
_cell.angle_gamma   90.00
#
_symmetry.space_group_name_H-M   'P 1'
#
loop_
_entity.id
_entity.type
_entity.pdbx_description
1 polymer ?
#
loop_
_entity_poly.entity_id
_entity_poly.type
_entity_poly.pdbx_seq_one_letter_code
_entity_poly.pdbx_strand_id
1 'polypeptide(L)'
;MLLLILCTLVLLSTLASALVKNIVVFGDDYSDVGTGHRYSNGPLWSQQLAVGWDASLHSFAFSGSVCNASSSVSIVDQAEMYYQQHLELDPQYTIYAFWVGHADVQAKMLANDTNYEDTLDCIMDQMRTVRKVFKTDRFLMFTLAPMDLMPGALALSKKEQQRIKQAVDSFNEQLHEKVFAQVKHHHLLELDLVDAHDLLVEVIQRPEDYGFKNGQDAFWDHCQGRCNDKEDDYIWWDKQHLTGNAHHIIAKSILMSDSMEPSVNLPFLDQVRTKVDQPHSIFHSPLYHKPHTHTGLLDRLVQQINDAKKQQDKEITADDNEQTAVDAEEGFWLQPLYWMALVTIVVCIGFVLCGKQMQRRRMTGGLAALSGLVNQKRHQDTSTRGQFTRLRQLDTSV
;
A
#
# COMPACT_ATOMS: atom_id res chain seq x y z
N MET A 1 42.84 3.62 27.61
CA MET A 1 42.90 2.90 26.32
C MET A 1 41.68 2.00 26.07
N LEU A 2 41.18 1.24 27.06
CA LEU A 2 39.98 0.40 26.88
C LEU A 2 38.68 1.20 26.60
N LEU A 3 38.56 2.42 27.13
CA LEU A 3 37.38 3.28 26.94
C LEU A 3 37.28 3.92 25.54
N LEU A 4 38.41 4.03 24.82
CA LEU A 4 38.46 4.61 23.47
C LEU A 4 38.10 3.58 22.38
N ILE A 5 38.23 2.29 22.67
CA ILE A 5 37.87 1.20 21.76
C ILE A 5 36.36 0.91 21.82
N LEU A 6 35.71 1.17 22.95
CA LEU A 6 34.24 1.04 23.08
C LEU A 6 33.48 2.15 22.33
N CYS A 7 34.05 3.35 22.22
CA CYS A 7 33.43 4.45 21.47
C CYS A 7 33.53 4.29 19.95
N THR A 8 34.52 3.55 19.43
CA THR A 8 34.63 3.28 17.99
C THR A 8 33.73 2.14 17.50
N LEU A 9 33.25 1.28 18.40
CA LEU A 9 32.29 0.21 18.07
C LEU A 9 30.82 0.67 18.05
N VAL A 10 30.52 1.87 18.54
CA VAL A 10 29.18 2.48 18.50
C VAL A 10 29.03 3.44 17.30
N LEU A 11 30.09 3.63 16.50
CA LEU A 11 30.11 4.49 15.31
C LEU A 11 30.12 3.74 13.98
N LEU A 12 29.96 2.40 13.98
CA LEU A 12 29.29 1.76 12.84
C LEU A 12 27.79 1.99 13.04
N SER A 13 27.33 3.20 12.71
CA SER A 13 26.00 3.33 12.13
C SER A 13 25.99 2.37 10.95
N THR A 14 25.37 1.20 11.12
CA THR A 14 24.92 0.39 10.00
C THR A 14 24.21 1.36 9.07
N LEU A 15 24.82 1.68 7.93
CA LEU A 15 24.07 2.06 6.75
C LEU A 15 23.08 0.91 6.59
N ALA A 16 21.87 1.08 7.13
CA ALA A 16 20.81 0.12 6.94
C ALA A 16 20.50 0.21 5.45
N SER A 17 21.16 -0.65 4.67
CA SER A 17 20.75 -0.89 3.29
C SER A 17 19.27 -1.22 3.35
N ALA A 18 18.49 -0.64 2.43
CA ALA A 18 17.12 -1.08 2.25
C ALA A 18 17.10 -2.62 2.15
N LEU A 19 16.26 -3.25 2.96
CA LEU A 19 16.08 -4.70 2.92
C LEU A 19 15.36 -5.09 1.63
N VAL A 20 14.45 -4.24 1.16
CA VAL A 20 13.74 -4.41 -0.12
C VAL A 20 14.71 -4.61 -1.29
N LYS A 21 14.45 -5.68 -2.04
CA LYS A 21 15.13 -6.04 -3.30
C LYS A 21 14.21 -5.99 -4.50
N ASN A 22 12.91 -6.12 -4.29
CA ASN A 22 11.93 -6.12 -5.37
C ASN A 22 10.69 -5.28 -5.01
N ILE A 23 10.13 -4.62 -6.01
CA ILE A 23 8.83 -3.95 -5.93
C ILE A 23 7.95 -4.54 -7.02
N VAL A 24 6.82 -5.11 -6.62
CA VAL A 24 5.77 -5.60 -7.52
C VAL A 24 4.60 -4.63 -7.47
N VAL A 25 4.16 -4.12 -8.62
CA VAL A 25 3.10 -3.09 -8.69
C VAL A 25 1.90 -3.61 -9.48
N PHE A 26 0.72 -3.49 -8.88
CA PHE A 26 -0.57 -3.65 -9.53
C PHE A 26 -1.29 -2.30 -9.53
N GLY A 27 -1.92 -1.94 -10.64
CA GLY A 27 -2.54 -0.63 -10.71
C GLY A 27 -3.05 -0.22 -12.08
N ASP A 28 -3.28 1.08 -12.20
CA ASP A 28 -3.83 1.75 -13.37
C ASP A 28 -2.77 2.67 -14.04
N ASP A 29 -3.26 3.71 -14.72
CA ASP A 29 -2.48 4.70 -15.46
C ASP A 29 -1.42 5.45 -14.63
N TYR A 30 -1.59 5.55 -13.31
CA TYR A 30 -0.57 6.15 -12.44
C TYR A 30 0.64 5.25 -12.21
N SER A 31 0.57 3.99 -12.62
CA SER A 31 1.57 2.96 -12.32
C SER A 31 2.04 2.16 -13.55
N ASP A 32 1.38 2.33 -14.70
CA ASP A 32 1.68 1.59 -15.93
C ASP A 32 3.03 2.05 -16.54
N VAL A 33 4.03 1.20 -16.32
CA VAL A 33 5.36 1.25 -16.96
C VAL A 33 5.75 -0.11 -17.54
N GLY A 34 4.89 -1.13 -17.35
CA GLY A 34 5.11 -2.51 -17.77
C GLY A 34 4.60 -2.78 -19.18
N THR A 35 3.76 -1.92 -19.76
CA THR A 35 3.22 -2.12 -21.12
C THR A 35 4.03 -1.44 -22.22
N GLY A 36 5.08 -0.70 -21.85
CA GLY A 36 5.88 0.10 -22.78
C GLY A 36 5.27 1.48 -23.10
N HIS A 37 4.12 1.79 -22.50
CA HIS A 37 3.54 3.12 -22.47
C HIS A 37 3.70 3.73 -21.08
N ARG A 38 3.75 5.06 -21.01
CA ARG A 38 3.65 5.82 -19.76
C ARG A 38 2.83 7.07 -20.01
N TYR A 39 1.93 7.39 -19.10
CA TYR A 39 1.11 8.60 -19.17
C TYR A 39 1.78 9.75 -18.41
N SER A 40 3.03 10.05 -18.77
CA SER A 40 3.82 11.12 -18.14
C SER A 40 5.01 11.51 -19.04
N ASN A 41 5.63 12.64 -18.75
CA ASN A 41 6.87 13.10 -19.40
C ASN A 41 8.15 12.50 -18.79
N GLY A 42 8.04 11.67 -17.76
CA GLY A 42 9.20 11.14 -17.01
C GLY A 42 8.90 9.81 -16.31
N PRO A 43 9.82 9.34 -15.44
CA PRO A 43 9.60 8.13 -14.65
C PRO A 43 8.41 8.26 -13.71
N LEU A 44 7.59 7.22 -13.59
CA LEU A 44 6.46 7.20 -12.64
C LEU A 44 6.97 6.92 -11.22
N TRP A 45 6.11 7.15 -10.21
CA TRP A 45 6.45 7.01 -8.79
C TRP A 45 7.14 5.69 -8.46
N SER A 46 6.71 4.59 -9.09
CA SER A 46 7.22 3.23 -8.86
C SER A 46 8.66 3.04 -9.34
N GLN A 47 9.02 3.62 -10.51
CA GLN A 47 10.40 3.63 -11.01
C GLN A 47 11.31 4.48 -10.14
N GLN A 48 10.80 5.61 -9.65
CA GLN A 48 11.57 6.49 -8.77
C GLN A 48 11.76 5.88 -7.38
N LEU A 49 10.74 5.20 -6.85
CA LEU A 49 10.81 4.45 -5.60
C LEU A 49 11.81 3.29 -5.71
N ALA A 50 11.81 2.55 -6.83
CA ALA A 50 12.79 1.51 -7.12
C ALA A 50 14.23 2.05 -7.11
N VAL A 51 14.47 3.24 -7.69
CA VAL A 51 15.78 3.90 -7.63
C VAL A 51 16.17 4.31 -6.21
N GLY A 52 15.21 4.78 -5.41
CA GLY A 52 15.45 5.20 -4.02
C GLY A 52 15.81 4.03 -3.10
N TRP A 53 15.16 2.88 -3.28
CA TRP A 53 15.46 1.65 -2.51
C TRP A 53 16.52 0.75 -3.15
N ASP A 54 17.04 1.10 -4.33
CA ASP A 54 17.95 0.27 -5.10
C ASP A 54 17.38 -1.15 -5.35
N ALA A 55 16.10 -1.18 -5.76
CA ALA A 55 15.30 -2.40 -5.89
C ALA A 55 14.90 -2.66 -7.35
N SER A 56 14.71 -3.93 -7.71
CA SER A 56 14.17 -4.33 -9.01
C SER A 56 12.68 -4.01 -9.08
N LEU A 57 12.23 -3.43 -10.19
CA LEU A 57 10.83 -3.12 -10.42
C LEU A 57 10.17 -4.15 -11.34
N HIS A 58 8.99 -4.62 -10.93
CA HIS A 58 8.08 -5.46 -11.71
C HIS A 58 6.68 -4.84 -11.68
N SER A 59 6.39 -3.97 -12.65
CA SER A 59 5.06 -3.35 -12.76
C SER A 59 4.17 -4.17 -13.69
N PHE A 60 3.10 -4.70 -13.14
CA PHE A 60 2.02 -5.35 -13.87
C PHE A 60 0.81 -4.43 -14.05
N ALA A 61 0.94 -3.14 -13.72
CA ALA A 61 -0.11 -2.15 -13.90
C ALA A 61 -0.46 -1.97 -15.39
N PHE A 62 -1.75 -1.77 -15.66
CA PHE A 62 -2.27 -1.51 -17.00
C PHE A 62 -3.19 -0.29 -16.96
N SER A 63 -3.00 0.67 -17.85
CA SER A 63 -3.85 1.85 -17.91
C SER A 63 -5.32 1.52 -18.14
N GLY A 64 -6.20 2.24 -17.43
CA GLY A 64 -7.65 2.00 -17.47
C GLY A 64 -8.10 0.76 -16.71
N SER A 65 -7.23 0.13 -15.92
CA SER A 65 -7.60 -1.02 -15.10
C SER A 65 -8.59 -0.63 -14.02
N VAL A 66 -9.59 -1.49 -13.85
CA VAL A 66 -10.49 -1.52 -12.69
C VAL A 66 -10.15 -2.72 -11.81
N CYS A 67 -10.75 -2.83 -10.63
CA CYS A 67 -10.45 -3.97 -9.78
C CYS A 67 -10.81 -5.32 -10.44
N ASN A 68 -12.00 -5.43 -11.02
CA ASN A 68 -12.48 -6.62 -11.72
C ASN A 68 -13.33 -6.23 -12.94
N ALA A 69 -12.94 -6.72 -14.12
CA ALA A 69 -13.65 -6.50 -15.37
C ALA A 69 -13.50 -7.68 -16.32
N SER A 70 -14.47 -7.84 -17.21
CA SER A 70 -14.44 -8.83 -18.28
C SER A 70 -13.92 -8.28 -19.62
N SER A 71 -13.90 -6.97 -19.81
CA SER A 71 -13.62 -6.30 -21.10
C SER A 71 -12.32 -5.49 -21.12
N SER A 72 -11.71 -5.24 -19.97
CA SER A 72 -10.41 -4.58 -19.80
C SER A 72 -9.50 -5.44 -18.94
N VAL A 73 -8.19 -5.12 -18.93
CA VAL A 73 -7.28 -5.73 -17.96
C VAL A 73 -7.67 -5.21 -16.59
N SER A 74 -7.87 -6.10 -15.64
CA SER A 74 -8.25 -5.82 -14.26
C SER A 74 -7.14 -6.22 -13.30
N ILE A 75 -7.23 -5.81 -12.04
CA ILE A 75 -6.27 -6.23 -11.01
C ILE A 75 -6.23 -7.76 -10.83
N VAL A 76 -7.38 -8.43 -11.00
CA VAL A 76 -7.44 -9.90 -11.01
C VAL A 76 -6.56 -10.49 -12.12
N ASP A 77 -6.63 -9.90 -13.33
CA ASP A 77 -5.80 -10.32 -14.47
C ASP A 77 -4.31 -10.06 -14.21
N GLN A 78 -3.97 -8.89 -13.64
CA GLN A 78 -2.60 -8.51 -13.36
C GLN A 78 -1.95 -9.43 -12.31
N ALA A 79 -2.69 -9.80 -11.26
CA ALA A 79 -2.21 -10.72 -10.25
C ALA A 79 -2.00 -12.13 -10.83
N GLU A 80 -2.92 -12.62 -11.66
CA GLU A 80 -2.77 -13.93 -12.32
C GLU A 80 -1.61 -13.91 -13.33
N MET A 81 -1.43 -12.82 -14.06
CA MET A 81 -0.30 -12.61 -14.97
C MET A 81 1.04 -12.64 -14.23
N TYR A 82 1.14 -11.98 -13.06
CA TYR A 82 2.33 -12.06 -12.22
C TYR A 82 2.64 -13.49 -11.79
N TYR A 83 1.62 -14.23 -11.34
CA TYR A 83 1.77 -15.64 -10.97
C TYR A 83 2.34 -16.49 -12.13
N GLN A 84 1.86 -16.23 -13.35
CA GLN A 84 2.30 -16.93 -14.57
C GLN A 84 3.72 -16.58 -15.01
N GLN A 85 4.31 -15.47 -14.51
CA GLN A 85 5.71 -15.16 -14.80
C GLN A 85 6.68 -16.10 -14.08
N HIS A 86 6.22 -16.82 -13.05
CA HIS A 86 7.07 -17.71 -12.24
C HIS A 86 8.33 -17.02 -11.71
N LEU A 87 8.21 -15.75 -11.31
CA LEU A 87 9.32 -15.01 -10.72
C LEU A 87 9.62 -15.56 -9.32
N GLU A 88 10.86 -15.98 -9.10
CA GLU A 88 11.35 -16.47 -7.80
C GLU A 88 11.77 -15.30 -6.90
N LEU A 89 10.82 -14.48 -6.49
CA LEU A 89 11.06 -13.33 -5.61
C LEU A 89 10.87 -13.74 -4.14
N ASP A 90 11.85 -13.44 -3.29
CA ASP A 90 11.72 -13.68 -1.84
C ASP A 90 10.69 -12.71 -1.24
N PRO A 91 9.59 -13.19 -0.63
CA PRO A 91 8.55 -12.33 -0.08
C PRO A 91 9.04 -11.46 1.09
N GLN A 92 10.10 -11.85 1.80
CA GLN A 92 10.66 -11.04 2.88
C GLN A 92 11.29 -9.73 2.34
N TYR A 93 11.80 -9.76 1.11
CA TYR A 93 12.48 -8.64 0.47
C TYR A 93 11.66 -8.03 -0.68
N THR A 94 10.37 -8.34 -0.77
CA THR A 94 9.49 -7.89 -1.85
C THR A 94 8.31 -7.10 -1.31
N ILE A 95 8.14 -5.86 -1.80
CA ILE A 95 6.96 -5.04 -1.52
C ILE A 95 5.96 -5.19 -2.66
N TYR A 96 4.68 -5.31 -2.30
CA TYR A 96 3.58 -5.35 -3.23
C TYR A 96 2.77 -4.06 -3.11
N ALA A 97 2.60 -3.33 -4.21
CA ALA A 97 1.91 -2.06 -4.20
C ALA A 97 0.62 -2.10 -5.03
N PHE A 98 -0.42 -1.47 -4.51
CA PHE A 98 -1.71 -1.31 -5.17
C PHE A 98 -2.05 0.17 -5.26
N TRP A 99 -2.16 0.68 -6.48
CA TRP A 99 -2.75 1.99 -6.75
C TRP A 99 -3.75 1.87 -7.89
N VAL A 100 -5.02 1.75 -7.52
CA VAL A 100 -6.14 1.45 -8.42
C VAL A 100 -7.43 2.01 -7.82
N GLY A 101 -8.39 2.31 -8.70
CA GLY A 101 -9.75 2.68 -8.34
C GLY A 101 -10.24 3.94 -9.06
N HIS A 102 -9.36 4.68 -9.76
CA HIS A 102 -9.75 5.87 -10.52
C HIS A 102 -10.79 5.53 -11.60
N ALA A 103 -10.53 4.46 -12.37
CA ALA A 103 -11.45 3.98 -13.40
C ALA A 103 -12.74 3.39 -12.79
N ASP A 104 -12.67 2.72 -11.64
CA ASP A 104 -13.86 2.20 -10.93
C ASP A 104 -14.78 3.33 -10.47
N VAL A 105 -14.19 4.35 -9.82
CA VAL A 105 -14.91 5.54 -9.35
C VAL A 105 -15.54 6.28 -10.54
N GLN A 106 -14.79 6.46 -11.63
CA GLN A 106 -15.31 7.07 -12.85
C GLN A 106 -16.50 6.28 -13.42
N ALA A 107 -16.37 4.95 -13.54
CA ALA A 107 -17.43 4.08 -14.06
C ALA A 107 -18.70 4.13 -13.19
N LYS A 108 -18.55 4.04 -11.88
CA LYS A 108 -19.68 4.14 -10.92
C LYS A 108 -20.33 5.52 -10.95
N MET A 109 -19.52 6.59 -11.05
CA MET A 109 -20.05 7.94 -11.23
C MET A 109 -20.90 8.06 -12.51
N LEU A 110 -20.44 7.51 -13.64
CA LEU A 110 -21.21 7.50 -14.89
C LEU A 110 -22.52 6.71 -14.74
N ALA A 111 -22.53 5.67 -13.91
CA ALA A 111 -23.71 4.88 -13.58
C ALA A 111 -24.62 5.52 -12.51
N ASN A 112 -24.26 6.69 -11.96
CA ASN A 112 -24.89 7.29 -10.77
C ASN A 112 -24.90 6.36 -9.54
N ASP A 113 -23.90 5.49 -9.43
CA ASP A 113 -23.64 4.67 -8.27
C ASP A 113 -22.63 5.37 -7.35
N THR A 114 -22.92 5.35 -6.05
CA THR A 114 -22.08 5.95 -4.99
C THR A 114 -21.65 4.92 -3.95
N ASN A 115 -22.01 3.64 -4.17
CA ASN A 115 -21.57 2.54 -3.36
C ASN A 115 -20.26 2.00 -3.93
N TYR A 116 -19.18 2.09 -3.15
CA TYR A 116 -17.85 1.63 -3.53
C TYR A 116 -17.44 0.35 -2.78
N GLU A 117 -18.32 -0.21 -1.97
CA GLU A 117 -18.02 -1.37 -1.11
C GLU A 117 -17.57 -2.58 -1.91
N ASP A 118 -18.23 -2.87 -3.04
CA ASP A 118 -17.88 -3.97 -3.95
C ASP A 118 -16.51 -3.79 -4.59
N THR A 119 -16.19 -2.58 -5.06
CA THR A 119 -14.87 -2.24 -5.60
C THR A 119 -13.79 -2.40 -4.53
N LEU A 120 -14.02 -1.86 -3.33
CA LEU A 120 -13.06 -1.89 -2.25
C LEU A 120 -12.88 -3.30 -1.68
N ASP A 121 -13.96 -4.08 -1.55
CA ASP A 121 -13.89 -5.49 -1.18
C ASP A 121 -13.08 -6.28 -2.19
N CYS A 122 -13.28 -6.03 -3.49
CA CYS A 122 -12.45 -6.60 -4.54
C CYS A 122 -10.96 -6.26 -4.35
N ILE A 123 -10.61 -4.99 -4.10
CA ILE A 123 -9.20 -4.57 -3.91
C ILE A 123 -8.60 -5.28 -2.69
N MET A 124 -9.33 -5.32 -1.58
CA MET A 124 -8.88 -5.98 -0.36
C MET A 124 -8.76 -7.50 -0.53
N ASP A 125 -9.64 -8.12 -1.31
CA ASP A 125 -9.56 -9.54 -1.65
C ASP A 125 -8.38 -9.85 -2.54
N GLN A 126 -8.06 -9.00 -3.52
CA GLN A 126 -6.84 -9.18 -4.34
C GLN A 126 -5.57 -9.05 -3.49
N MET A 127 -5.52 -8.11 -2.56
CA MET A 127 -4.42 -8.02 -1.58
C MET A 127 -4.30 -9.32 -0.75
N ARG A 128 -5.43 -9.86 -0.26
CA ARG A 128 -5.44 -11.14 0.49
C ARG A 128 -5.02 -12.33 -0.36
N THR A 129 -5.41 -12.36 -1.62
CA THR A 129 -5.00 -13.38 -2.59
C THR A 129 -3.50 -13.31 -2.82
N VAL A 130 -2.95 -12.13 -3.11
CA VAL A 130 -1.51 -11.92 -3.27
C VAL A 130 -0.75 -12.35 -2.00
N ARG A 131 -1.23 -11.93 -0.82
CA ARG A 131 -0.68 -12.34 0.48
C ARG A 131 -0.59 -13.86 0.64
N LYS A 132 -1.67 -14.58 0.33
CA LYS A 132 -1.72 -16.04 0.49
C LYS A 132 -0.87 -16.78 -0.55
N VAL A 133 -1.00 -16.40 -1.81
CA VAL A 133 -0.34 -17.09 -2.93
C VAL A 133 1.17 -16.86 -2.89
N PHE A 134 1.60 -15.63 -2.63
CA PHE A 134 3.02 -15.26 -2.64
C PHE A 134 3.64 -15.20 -1.24
N LYS A 135 2.89 -15.58 -0.19
CA LYS A 135 3.38 -15.68 1.20
C LYS A 135 4.07 -14.41 1.70
N THR A 136 3.49 -13.27 1.38
CA THR A 136 4.02 -11.95 1.73
C THR A 136 3.11 -11.24 2.72
N ASP A 137 3.70 -10.39 3.56
CA ASP A 137 2.99 -9.51 4.48
C ASP A 137 3.28 -8.03 4.21
N ARG A 138 4.00 -7.68 3.13
CA ARG A 138 4.54 -6.31 2.89
C ARG A 138 3.81 -5.60 1.75
N PHE A 139 2.98 -4.61 2.08
CA PHE A 139 2.06 -3.96 1.16
C PHE A 139 2.03 -2.43 1.24
N LEU A 140 2.08 -1.77 0.08
CA LEU A 140 1.69 -0.38 -0.07
C LEU A 140 0.31 -0.29 -0.70
N MET A 141 -0.59 0.46 -0.09
CA MET A 141 -1.90 0.80 -0.66
C MET A 141 -1.96 2.31 -0.85
N PHE A 142 -2.59 2.81 -1.91
CA PHE A 142 -2.65 4.23 -2.20
C PHE A 142 -4.08 4.75 -2.16
N THR A 143 -4.28 5.94 -1.59
CA THR A 143 -5.52 6.71 -1.82
C THR A 143 -5.55 7.23 -3.26
N LEU A 144 -6.76 7.45 -3.80
CA LEU A 144 -6.94 8.01 -5.14
C LEU A 144 -6.50 9.47 -5.17
N ALA A 145 -5.85 9.87 -6.27
CA ALA A 145 -5.50 11.26 -6.53
C ALA A 145 -6.76 12.15 -6.54
N PRO A 146 -6.64 13.47 -6.24
CA PRO A 146 -7.78 14.38 -6.21
C PRO A 146 -8.31 14.66 -7.62
N MET A 147 -9.20 13.80 -8.12
CA MET A 147 -9.71 13.87 -9.49
C MET A 147 -10.47 15.16 -9.80
N ASP A 148 -11.04 15.83 -8.80
CA ASP A 148 -11.72 17.11 -8.95
C ASP A 148 -10.77 18.27 -9.23
N LEU A 149 -9.48 18.11 -8.92
CA LEU A 149 -8.42 19.10 -9.15
C LEU A 149 -7.63 18.87 -10.45
N MET A 150 -7.94 17.79 -11.18
CA MET A 150 -7.33 17.53 -12.49
C MET A 150 -7.74 18.60 -13.51
N PRO A 151 -6.87 19.00 -14.46
CA PRO A 151 -7.21 20.02 -15.45
C PRO A 151 -8.47 19.67 -16.27
N GLY A 152 -8.70 18.39 -16.56
CA GLY A 152 -9.91 17.90 -17.20
C GLY A 152 -11.18 18.15 -16.38
N ALA A 153 -11.12 17.99 -15.05
CA ALA A 153 -12.24 18.27 -14.16
C ALA A 153 -12.46 19.77 -13.95
N LEU A 154 -11.38 20.57 -13.94
CA LEU A 154 -11.47 22.02 -13.82
C LEU A 154 -12.23 22.68 -14.98
N ALA A 155 -12.26 22.03 -16.15
CA ALA A 155 -13.05 22.44 -17.31
C ALA A 155 -14.57 22.16 -17.18
N LEU A 156 -15.00 21.37 -16.18
CA LEU A 156 -16.40 21.02 -15.94
C LEU A 156 -17.11 22.08 -15.06
N SER A 157 -18.43 21.96 -14.93
CA SER A 157 -19.18 22.83 -14.00
C SER A 157 -18.77 22.59 -12.54
N LYS A 158 -18.93 23.61 -11.69
CA LYS A 158 -18.64 23.47 -10.24
C LYS A 158 -19.46 22.37 -9.56
N LYS A 159 -20.66 22.08 -10.06
CA LYS A 159 -21.49 20.96 -9.59
C LYS A 159 -20.86 19.61 -9.93
N GLU A 160 -20.32 19.46 -11.14
CA GLU A 160 -19.62 18.24 -11.56
C GLU A 160 -18.30 18.07 -10.82
N GLN A 161 -17.51 19.14 -10.66
CA GLN A 161 -16.30 19.11 -9.83
C GLN A 161 -16.61 18.64 -8.40
N GLN A 162 -17.64 19.22 -7.76
CA GLN A 162 -18.05 18.82 -6.41
C GLN A 162 -18.50 17.35 -6.35
N ARG A 163 -19.14 16.85 -7.41
CA ARG A 163 -19.56 15.45 -7.51
C ARG A 163 -18.35 14.52 -7.60
N ILE A 164 -17.35 14.87 -8.41
CA ILE A 164 -16.09 14.13 -8.51
C ILE A 164 -15.40 14.10 -7.15
N LYS A 165 -15.31 15.26 -6.49
CA LYS A 165 -14.72 15.38 -5.17
C LYS A 165 -15.38 14.43 -4.17
N GLN A 166 -16.71 14.47 -4.07
CA GLN A 166 -17.46 13.61 -3.15
C GLN A 166 -17.27 12.12 -3.43
N ALA A 167 -17.16 11.73 -4.69
CA ALA A 167 -16.92 10.36 -5.09
C ALA A 167 -15.53 9.87 -4.64
N VAL A 168 -14.49 10.66 -4.90
CA VAL A 168 -13.11 10.36 -4.49
C VAL A 168 -12.97 10.36 -2.98
N ASP A 169 -13.51 11.37 -2.29
CA ASP A 169 -13.48 11.48 -0.83
C ASP A 169 -14.15 10.25 -0.18
N SER A 170 -15.34 9.87 -0.67
CA SER A 170 -16.09 8.71 -0.16
C SER A 170 -15.33 7.40 -0.37
N PHE A 171 -14.71 7.21 -1.54
CA PHE A 171 -13.88 6.03 -1.82
C PHE A 171 -12.66 5.97 -0.89
N ASN A 172 -11.94 7.09 -0.75
CA ASN A 172 -10.73 7.16 0.08
C ASN A 172 -11.04 6.97 1.57
N GLU A 173 -12.15 7.53 2.07
CA GLU A 173 -12.60 7.32 3.45
C GLU A 173 -12.88 5.84 3.74
N GLN A 174 -13.63 5.17 2.87
CA GLN A 174 -13.92 3.73 3.02
C GLN A 174 -12.65 2.86 2.87
N LEU A 175 -11.72 3.25 1.99
CA LEU A 175 -10.41 2.57 1.86
C LEU A 175 -9.60 2.68 3.17
N HIS A 176 -9.55 3.87 3.76
CA HIS A 176 -8.91 4.09 5.06
C HIS A 176 -9.48 3.16 6.14
N GLU A 177 -10.80 3.07 6.24
CA GLU A 177 -11.47 2.18 7.19
C GLU A 177 -11.10 0.71 6.99
N LYS A 178 -11.13 0.22 5.74
CA LYS A 178 -10.79 -1.17 5.42
C LYS A 178 -9.32 -1.49 5.69
N VAL A 179 -8.40 -0.60 5.33
CA VAL A 179 -6.97 -0.79 5.60
C VAL A 179 -6.70 -0.78 7.11
N PHE A 180 -7.28 0.16 7.85
CA PHE A 180 -7.14 0.23 9.30
C PHE A 180 -7.67 -1.04 9.98
N ALA A 181 -8.82 -1.56 9.52
CA ALA A 181 -9.35 -2.82 10.00
C ALA A 181 -8.39 -3.99 9.74
N GLN A 182 -7.75 -4.09 8.57
CA GLN A 182 -6.79 -5.15 8.29
C GLN A 182 -5.57 -5.11 9.21
N VAL A 183 -4.95 -3.93 9.38
CA VAL A 183 -3.78 -3.75 10.24
C VAL A 183 -4.11 -4.10 11.69
N LYS A 184 -5.30 -3.73 12.17
CA LYS A 184 -5.76 -4.07 13.53
C LYS A 184 -5.94 -5.57 13.75
N HIS A 185 -6.37 -6.31 12.72
CA HIS A 185 -6.65 -7.75 12.82
C HIS A 185 -5.43 -8.65 12.56
N HIS A 186 -4.39 -8.14 11.88
CA HIS A 186 -3.24 -8.92 11.45
C HIS A 186 -1.92 -8.27 11.87
N HIS A 187 -1.41 -8.58 13.05
CA HIS A 187 -0.18 -7.98 13.58
C HIS A 187 1.10 -8.25 12.79
N LEU A 188 1.11 -9.30 11.95
CA LEU A 188 2.23 -9.58 11.04
C LEU A 188 2.13 -8.81 9.72
N LEU A 189 0.96 -8.24 9.40
CA LEU A 189 0.75 -7.50 8.16
C LEU A 189 1.45 -6.14 8.25
N GLU A 190 2.48 -5.98 7.42
CA GLU A 190 3.11 -4.71 7.14
C GLU A 190 2.37 -4.02 6.00
N LEU A 191 1.32 -3.27 6.32
CA LEU A 191 0.50 -2.54 5.35
C LEU A 191 0.53 -1.03 5.66
N ASP A 192 1.11 -0.26 4.75
CA ASP A 192 1.15 1.20 4.83
C ASP A 192 0.25 1.81 3.74
N LEU A 193 -0.57 2.80 4.12
CA LEU A 193 -1.51 3.48 3.22
C LEU A 193 -0.95 4.82 2.76
N VAL A 194 -0.31 4.88 1.61
CA VAL A 194 0.20 6.11 1.01
C VAL A 194 -0.95 7.04 0.65
N ASP A 195 -1.07 8.12 1.41
CA ASP A 195 -2.08 9.14 1.22
C ASP A 195 -1.70 10.12 0.08
N ALA A 196 -1.79 9.62 -1.15
CA ALA A 196 -1.52 10.39 -2.35
C ALA A 196 -2.54 11.51 -2.55
N HIS A 197 -3.77 11.34 -2.08
CA HIS A 197 -4.82 12.36 -2.15
C HIS A 197 -4.38 13.67 -1.48
N ASP A 198 -4.16 13.64 -0.16
CA ASP A 198 -3.85 14.87 0.60
C ASP A 198 -2.51 15.46 0.18
N LEU A 199 -1.54 14.59 -0.13
CA LEU A 199 -0.25 15.04 -0.66
C LEU A 199 -0.43 15.84 -1.95
N LEU A 200 -1.19 15.31 -2.91
CA LEU A 200 -1.42 16.00 -4.17
C LEU A 200 -2.28 17.25 -4.01
N VAL A 201 -3.29 17.23 -3.12
CA VAL A 201 -4.06 18.44 -2.77
C VAL A 201 -3.13 19.54 -2.26
N GLU A 202 -2.20 19.22 -1.36
CA GLU A 202 -1.23 20.19 -0.83
C GLU A 202 -0.30 20.73 -1.93
N VAL A 203 0.26 19.83 -2.75
CA VAL A 203 1.17 20.17 -3.85
C VAL A 203 0.47 21.05 -4.90
N ILE A 204 -0.78 20.76 -5.25
CA ILE A 204 -1.59 21.55 -6.20
C ILE A 204 -1.92 22.92 -5.64
N GLN A 205 -2.26 23.01 -4.35
CA GLN A 205 -2.63 24.28 -3.72
C GLN A 205 -1.43 25.18 -3.42
N ARG A 206 -0.23 24.61 -3.29
CA ARG A 206 1.02 25.33 -3.00
C ARG A 206 2.17 24.86 -3.88
N PRO A 207 2.07 25.01 -5.22
CA PRO A 207 3.04 24.45 -6.15
C PRO A 207 4.47 24.92 -5.88
N GLU A 208 4.64 26.19 -5.51
CA GLU A 208 5.96 26.80 -5.25
C GLU A 208 6.68 26.16 -4.05
N ASP A 209 5.96 25.72 -3.01
CA ASP A 209 6.53 25.03 -1.83
C ASP A 209 7.20 23.70 -2.23
N TYR A 210 6.80 23.14 -3.37
CA TYR A 210 7.31 21.86 -3.91
C TYR A 210 8.14 22.04 -5.19
N GLY A 211 8.47 23.28 -5.55
CA GLY A 211 9.31 23.57 -6.72
C GLY A 211 8.58 23.55 -8.07
N PHE A 212 7.25 23.60 -8.07
CA PHE A 212 6.45 23.79 -9.29
C PHE A 212 6.08 25.27 -9.47
N LYS A 213 5.86 25.66 -10.73
CA LYS A 213 5.32 26.98 -11.10
C LYS A 213 3.83 26.92 -11.40
N ASN A 214 3.32 25.76 -11.82
CA ASN A 214 1.92 25.61 -12.22
C ASN A 214 1.30 24.32 -11.67
N GLY A 215 0.21 24.46 -10.92
CA GLY A 215 -0.54 23.34 -10.36
C GLY A 215 -1.93 23.10 -10.94
N GLN A 216 -2.39 23.91 -11.90
CA GLN A 216 -3.78 23.87 -12.39
C GLN A 216 -3.86 23.50 -13.87
N ASP A 217 -2.88 23.91 -14.67
CA ASP A 217 -2.89 23.69 -16.10
C ASP A 217 -2.15 22.40 -16.47
N ALA A 218 -2.65 21.72 -17.50
CA ALA A 218 -1.95 20.62 -18.16
C ALA A 218 -0.85 21.16 -19.07
N PHE A 219 0.41 20.73 -18.90
CA PHE A 219 1.52 21.21 -19.72
C PHE A 219 1.25 21.01 -21.22
N TRP A 220 0.76 19.83 -21.63
CA TRP A 220 0.51 19.50 -23.03
C TRP A 220 -0.49 20.45 -23.69
N ASP A 221 -1.60 20.75 -23.00
CA ASP A 221 -2.66 21.63 -23.49
C ASP A 221 -2.31 23.11 -23.40
N HIS A 222 -1.67 23.53 -22.30
CA HIS A 222 -1.36 24.92 -22.01
C HIS A 222 -0.20 25.43 -22.86
N CYS A 223 0.89 24.67 -22.93
CA CYS A 223 2.12 25.17 -23.51
C CYS A 223 2.13 25.09 -25.03
N GLN A 224 1.84 23.93 -25.63
CA GLN A 224 1.82 23.75 -27.09
C GLN A 224 3.03 24.38 -27.82
N GLY A 225 4.23 24.28 -27.22
CA GLY A 225 5.47 24.88 -27.75
C GLY A 225 5.65 26.39 -27.54
N ARG A 226 4.79 27.03 -26.74
CA ARG A 226 4.79 28.49 -26.49
C ARG A 226 5.29 28.89 -25.10
N CYS A 227 5.38 27.94 -24.16
CA CYS A 227 5.93 28.19 -22.83
C CYS A 227 7.46 28.26 -22.86
N ASN A 228 8.02 29.11 -21.99
CA ASN A 228 9.45 29.06 -21.64
C ASN A 228 9.72 28.14 -20.43
N ASP A 229 8.67 27.73 -19.73
CA ASP A 229 8.74 26.78 -18.62
C ASP A 229 9.05 25.37 -19.11
N LYS A 230 9.70 24.59 -18.24
CA LYS A 230 9.96 23.16 -18.49
C LYS A 230 8.72 22.33 -18.18
N GLU A 231 8.64 21.13 -18.75
CA GLU A 231 7.57 20.17 -18.44
C GLU A 231 7.46 19.92 -16.93
N ASP A 232 8.60 19.78 -16.25
CA ASP A 232 8.68 19.48 -14.81
C ASP A 232 8.36 20.68 -13.90
N ASP A 233 8.18 21.88 -14.46
CA ASP A 233 7.66 23.04 -13.72
C ASP A 233 6.14 22.93 -13.48
N TYR A 234 5.47 21.95 -14.10
CA TYR A 234 4.04 21.70 -14.01
C TYR A 234 3.75 20.44 -13.19
N ILE A 235 2.63 20.43 -12.46
CA ILE A 235 2.15 19.23 -11.76
C ILE A 235 1.49 18.25 -12.74
N TRP A 236 0.74 18.77 -13.70
CA TRP A 236 -0.05 17.98 -14.66
C TRP A 236 0.63 17.91 -16.02
N TRP A 237 0.84 16.69 -16.51
CA TRP A 237 1.36 16.44 -17.85
C TRP A 237 0.28 16.68 -18.90
N ASP A 238 -0.88 16.05 -18.71
CA ASP A 238 -2.08 16.21 -19.52
C ASP A 238 -3.28 16.50 -18.61
N LYS A 239 -4.51 16.32 -19.12
CA LYS A 239 -5.75 16.63 -18.39
C LYS A 239 -6.02 15.76 -17.17
N GLN A 240 -5.27 14.68 -16.98
CA GLN A 240 -5.51 13.68 -15.94
C GLN A 240 -4.21 13.24 -15.24
N HIS A 241 -3.10 13.14 -15.97
CA HIS A 241 -1.90 12.48 -15.48
C HIS A 241 -0.83 13.45 -15.01
N LEU A 242 0.00 12.98 -14.09
CA LEU A 242 1.02 13.77 -13.41
C LEU A 242 2.32 13.83 -14.23
N THR A 243 3.09 14.90 -14.06
CA THR A 243 4.46 14.97 -14.57
C THR A 243 5.40 14.03 -13.78
N GLY A 244 6.56 13.73 -14.37
CA GLY A 244 7.60 12.97 -13.69
C GLY A 244 8.05 13.63 -12.39
N ASN A 245 8.05 14.96 -12.32
CA ASN A 245 8.37 15.69 -11.10
C ASN A 245 7.25 15.61 -10.05
N ALA A 246 5.97 15.60 -10.43
CA ALA A 246 4.89 15.32 -9.48
C ALA A 246 4.96 13.87 -8.94
N HIS A 247 5.28 12.89 -9.79
CA HIS A 247 5.59 11.52 -9.33
C HIS A 247 6.82 11.45 -8.42
N HIS A 248 7.79 12.36 -8.60
CA HIS A 248 8.99 12.46 -7.75
C HIS A 248 8.62 12.83 -6.31
N ILE A 249 7.67 13.76 -6.13
CA ILE A 249 7.17 14.14 -4.80
C ILE A 249 6.51 12.95 -4.09
N ILE A 250 5.74 12.14 -4.80
CA ILE A 250 5.10 10.94 -4.24
C ILE A 250 6.15 9.93 -3.78
N ALA A 251 7.10 9.57 -4.65
CA ALA A 251 8.16 8.61 -4.31
C ALA A 251 9.03 9.12 -3.16
N LYS A 252 9.38 10.41 -3.17
CA LYS A 252 10.14 11.06 -2.09
C LYS A 252 9.38 11.03 -0.76
N SER A 253 8.06 11.27 -0.77
CA SER A 253 7.24 11.20 0.45
C SER A 253 7.29 9.80 1.08
N ILE A 254 7.20 8.75 0.27
CA ILE A 254 7.34 7.35 0.74
C ILE A 254 8.74 7.14 1.32
N LEU A 255 9.79 7.48 0.58
CA LEU A 255 11.18 7.28 0.98
C LEU A 255 11.58 8.05 2.24
N MET A 256 10.93 9.17 2.54
CA MET A 256 11.22 10.00 3.73
C MET A 256 10.35 9.64 4.93
N SER A 257 9.28 8.86 4.76
CA SER A 257 8.33 8.50 5.82
C SER A 257 8.75 7.31 6.68
N ASP A 258 9.93 6.75 6.40
CA ASP A 258 10.40 5.45 6.89
C ASP A 258 9.37 4.30 6.64
N SER A 259 8.51 4.43 5.62
CA SER A 259 7.54 3.42 5.20
C SER A 259 8.26 2.18 4.65
N MET A 260 7.97 1.00 5.21
CA MET A 260 8.61 -0.30 4.94
C MET A 260 10.12 -0.41 5.20
N GLU A 261 10.86 0.66 5.00
CA GLU A 261 12.31 0.76 5.06
C GLU A 261 12.71 2.04 5.81
N PRO A 262 13.91 2.10 6.40
CA PRO A 262 14.47 3.35 6.91
C PRO A 262 14.50 4.45 5.83
N SER A 263 14.42 5.70 6.26
CA SER A 263 14.37 6.84 5.36
C SER A 263 15.63 6.98 4.52
N VAL A 264 15.41 7.25 3.22
CA VAL A 264 16.47 7.43 2.23
C VAL A 264 16.18 8.67 1.39
N ASN A 265 17.22 9.40 1.02
CA ASN A 265 17.08 10.52 0.10
C ASN A 265 17.00 10.03 -1.34
N LEU A 266 15.94 10.41 -2.04
CA LEU A 266 15.81 10.17 -3.48
C LEU A 266 16.77 11.10 -4.26
N PRO A 267 17.56 10.60 -5.22
CA PRO A 267 18.39 11.43 -6.09
C PRO A 267 17.56 12.43 -6.90
N PHE A 268 18.16 13.52 -7.38
CA PHE A 268 17.44 14.47 -8.26
C PHE A 268 16.86 13.79 -9.51
N LEU A 269 15.73 14.30 -10.00
CA LEU A 269 14.96 13.69 -11.09
C LEU A 269 15.79 13.36 -12.34
N ASP A 270 16.75 14.19 -12.73
CA ASP A 270 17.61 13.92 -13.89
C ASP A 270 18.55 12.71 -13.68
N GLN A 271 19.01 12.50 -12.44
CA GLN A 271 19.79 11.32 -12.07
C GLN A 271 18.91 10.07 -12.06
N VAL A 272 17.66 10.21 -11.58
CA VAL A 272 16.66 9.13 -11.60
C VAL A 272 16.35 8.71 -13.04
N ARG A 273 16.07 9.67 -13.94
CA ARG A 273 15.91 9.45 -15.39
C ARG A 273 17.09 8.68 -15.96
N THR A 274 18.31 9.18 -15.71
CA THR A 274 19.54 8.54 -16.18
C THR A 274 19.64 7.08 -15.72
N LYS A 275 19.31 6.78 -14.46
CA LYS A 275 19.34 5.42 -13.93
C LYS A 275 18.25 4.53 -14.53
N VAL A 276 17.05 5.06 -14.72
CA VAL A 276 15.90 4.31 -15.29
C VAL A 276 16.15 3.98 -16.77
N ASP A 277 16.69 4.93 -17.53
CA ASP A 277 16.87 4.80 -18.98
C ASP A 277 18.14 4.01 -19.38
N GLN A 278 18.95 3.59 -18.40
CA GLN A 278 20.09 2.71 -18.65
C GLN A 278 19.63 1.39 -19.30
N PRO A 279 20.35 0.89 -20.32
CA PRO A 279 20.08 -0.44 -20.85
C PRO A 279 20.13 -1.49 -19.74
N HIS A 280 19.11 -2.36 -19.68
CA HIS A 280 18.97 -3.38 -18.64
C HIS A 280 18.87 -2.84 -17.20
N SER A 281 18.40 -1.59 -17.04
CA SER A 281 18.14 -1.03 -15.71
C SER A 281 17.14 -1.88 -14.94
N ILE A 282 17.49 -2.26 -13.70
CA ILE A 282 16.58 -2.98 -12.79
C ILE A 282 15.42 -2.10 -12.32
N PHE A 283 15.54 -0.77 -12.46
CA PHE A 283 14.50 0.19 -12.13
C PHE A 283 13.44 0.32 -13.24
N HIS A 284 13.70 -0.28 -14.39
CA HIS A 284 12.77 -0.38 -15.50
C HIS A 284 12.08 -1.75 -15.45
N SER A 285 10.75 -1.75 -15.39
CA SER A 285 9.98 -2.99 -15.44
C SER A 285 10.22 -3.73 -16.76
N PRO A 286 10.32 -5.07 -16.76
CA PRO A 286 10.16 -5.84 -17.99
C PRO A 286 8.84 -5.48 -18.69
N LEU A 287 8.82 -5.64 -20.02
CA LEU A 287 7.60 -5.45 -20.79
C LEU A 287 6.70 -6.69 -20.65
N TYR A 288 5.53 -6.50 -20.07
CA TYR A 288 4.49 -7.49 -19.95
C TYR A 288 3.41 -7.21 -21.00
N HIS A 289 3.16 -8.20 -21.86
CA HIS A 289 2.12 -8.09 -22.87
C HIS A 289 0.74 -8.21 -22.21
N LYS A 290 -0.27 -7.62 -22.85
CA LYS A 290 -1.65 -7.67 -22.37
C LYS A 290 -2.05 -9.11 -21.97
N PRO A 291 -2.45 -9.34 -20.72
CA PRO A 291 -2.82 -10.67 -20.28
C PRO A 291 -4.10 -11.13 -20.97
N HIS A 292 -4.27 -12.45 -21.05
CA HIS A 292 -5.59 -13.04 -21.27
C HIS A 292 -6.46 -12.76 -20.05
N THR A 293 -7.78 -12.73 -20.25
CA THR A 293 -8.74 -12.67 -19.14
C THR A 293 -8.44 -13.79 -18.15
N HIS A 294 -8.47 -13.45 -16.86
CA HIS A 294 -8.13 -14.32 -15.75
C HIS A 294 -8.94 -15.60 -15.83
N THR A 295 -8.27 -16.72 -15.55
CA THR A 295 -8.91 -18.05 -15.61
C THR A 295 -9.51 -18.46 -14.27
N GLY A 296 -9.38 -17.61 -13.23
CA GLY A 296 -9.70 -17.95 -11.84
C GLY A 296 -8.66 -18.88 -11.23
N LEU A 297 -7.42 -18.86 -11.75
CA LEU A 297 -6.34 -19.72 -11.27
C LEU A 297 -5.99 -19.38 -9.84
N LEU A 298 -5.86 -18.09 -9.53
CA LEU A 298 -5.52 -17.65 -8.17
C LEU A 298 -6.60 -18.01 -7.15
N ASP A 299 -7.88 -17.90 -7.51
CA ASP A 299 -8.98 -18.29 -6.63
C ASP A 299 -8.92 -19.78 -6.29
N ARG A 300 -8.68 -20.63 -7.29
CA ARG A 300 -8.49 -22.07 -7.09
C ARG A 300 -7.29 -22.36 -6.20
N LEU A 301 -6.17 -21.66 -6.38
CA LEU A 301 -4.98 -21.81 -5.54
C LEU A 301 -5.26 -21.39 -4.10
N VAL A 302 -5.94 -20.26 -3.88
CA VAL A 302 -6.34 -19.82 -2.55
C VAL A 302 -7.25 -20.84 -1.88
N GLN A 303 -8.20 -21.43 -2.63
CA GLN A 303 -9.06 -22.49 -2.11
C GLN A 303 -8.25 -23.71 -1.69
N GLN A 304 -7.33 -24.18 -2.54
CA GLN A 304 -6.44 -25.30 -2.22
C GLN A 304 -5.59 -25.04 -0.97
N ILE A 305 -5.03 -23.83 -0.83
CA ILE A 305 -4.27 -23.42 0.38
C ILE A 305 -5.15 -23.50 1.63
N ASN A 306 -6.39 -22.99 1.55
CA ASN A 306 -7.29 -23.01 2.70
C ASN A 306 -7.70 -24.44 3.07
N ASP A 307 -7.95 -25.30 2.08
CA ASP A 307 -8.34 -26.70 2.30
C ASP A 307 -7.20 -27.52 2.89
N ALA A 308 -5.97 -27.33 2.40
CA ALA A 308 -4.76 -27.95 2.97
C ALA A 308 -4.55 -27.53 4.43
N LYS A 309 -4.73 -26.24 4.75
CA LYS A 309 -4.64 -25.75 6.13
C LYS A 309 -5.69 -26.37 7.05
N LYS A 310 -6.94 -26.48 6.58
CA LYS A 310 -8.01 -27.15 7.35
C LYS A 310 -7.73 -28.62 7.59
N GLN A 311 -7.10 -29.32 6.63
CA GLN A 311 -6.70 -30.72 6.80
C GLN A 311 -5.60 -30.84 7.85
N GLN A 312 -4.56 -29.99 7.77
CA GLN A 312 -3.50 -29.94 8.76
C GLN A 312 -4.02 -29.63 10.17
N ASP A 313 -4.91 -28.65 10.31
CA ASP A 313 -5.50 -28.32 11.61
C ASP A 313 -6.32 -29.50 12.18
N LYS A 314 -7.02 -30.26 11.32
CA LYS A 314 -7.75 -31.46 11.73
C LYS A 314 -6.83 -32.59 12.17
N GLU A 315 -5.74 -32.83 11.46
CA GLU A 315 -4.75 -33.86 11.81
C GLU A 315 -4.07 -33.53 13.15
N ILE A 316 -3.68 -32.27 13.39
CA ILE A 316 -3.13 -31.83 14.68
C ILE A 316 -4.16 -32.06 15.80
N THR A 317 -5.43 -31.69 15.60
CA THR A 317 -6.46 -31.92 16.62
C THR A 317 -6.81 -33.40 16.82
N ALA A 318 -6.57 -34.26 15.83
CA ALA A 318 -6.76 -35.69 15.94
C ALA A 318 -5.60 -36.34 16.70
N ASP A 319 -4.36 -35.93 16.41
CA ASP A 319 -3.15 -36.37 17.11
C ASP A 319 -3.17 -35.93 18.59
N ASP A 320 -3.57 -34.69 18.89
CA ASP A 320 -3.77 -34.22 20.27
C ASP A 320 -4.85 -35.02 21.02
N ASN A 321 -5.92 -35.44 20.32
CA ASN A 321 -6.98 -36.28 20.90
C ASN A 321 -6.57 -37.75 21.05
N GLU A 322 -5.69 -38.26 20.20
CA GLU A 322 -5.15 -39.62 20.29
C GLU A 322 -4.07 -39.70 21.38
N GLN A 323 -3.22 -38.68 21.50
CA GLN A 323 -2.23 -38.55 22.57
C GLN A 323 -2.90 -38.38 23.95
N THR A 324 -4.01 -37.63 24.05
CA THR A 324 -4.80 -37.54 25.30
C THR A 324 -5.60 -38.81 25.62
N ALA A 325 -5.87 -39.67 24.63
CA ALA A 325 -6.47 -40.99 24.85
C ALA A 325 -5.45 -42.04 25.30
N VAL A 326 -4.18 -41.93 24.89
CA VAL A 326 -3.08 -42.80 25.34
C VAL A 326 -2.60 -42.44 26.76
N ASP A 327 -2.65 -41.16 27.13
CA ASP A 327 -2.33 -40.70 28.50
C ASP A 327 -3.46 -40.97 29.53
N ALA A 328 -4.59 -41.55 29.10
CA ALA A 328 -5.72 -41.86 29.98
C ALA A 328 -5.62 -43.22 30.70
N GLU A 329 -4.60 -44.06 30.42
CA GLU A 329 -4.42 -45.37 31.09
C GLU A 329 -3.20 -45.49 32.02
N GLU A 330 -2.31 -44.51 32.11
CA GLU A 330 -1.20 -44.54 33.10
C GLU A 330 -1.12 -43.26 33.94
N GLY A 331 -1.84 -43.24 35.07
CA GLY A 331 -1.84 -42.07 35.95
C GLY A 331 -2.32 -42.29 37.38
N PHE A 332 -2.03 -43.43 38.01
CA PHE A 332 -2.50 -43.71 39.37
C PHE A 332 -1.61 -43.19 40.53
N TRP A 333 -0.56 -42.38 40.30
CA TRP A 333 0.33 -41.97 41.41
C TRP A 333 0.77 -40.49 41.48
N LEU A 334 0.11 -39.52 40.81
CA LEU A 334 0.51 -38.09 40.85
C LEU A 334 -0.57 -37.08 41.26
N GLN A 335 -1.62 -37.50 41.98
CA GLN A 335 -2.76 -36.61 42.29
C GLN A 335 -2.49 -35.37 43.17
N PRO A 336 -1.62 -35.31 44.18
CA PRO A 336 -1.58 -34.12 45.05
C PRO A 336 -0.83 -32.91 44.46
N LEU A 337 0.09 -33.11 43.51
CA LEU A 337 0.82 -32.01 42.86
C LEU A 337 0.04 -31.37 41.70
N TYR A 338 -0.76 -32.16 40.98
CA TYR A 338 -1.56 -31.68 39.85
C TYR A 338 -2.70 -30.75 40.30
N TRP A 339 -3.33 -31.04 41.45
CA TRP A 339 -4.37 -30.19 42.01
C TRP A 339 -3.85 -28.81 42.44
N MET A 340 -2.62 -28.73 42.96
CA MET A 340 -2.00 -27.44 43.32
C MET A 340 -1.69 -26.59 42.09
N ALA A 341 -1.21 -27.22 41.00
CA ALA A 341 -0.95 -26.51 39.73
C ALA A 341 -2.25 -26.03 39.08
N LEU A 342 -3.31 -26.85 39.12
CA LEU A 342 -4.60 -26.53 38.49
C LEU A 342 -5.34 -25.40 39.21
N VAL A 343 -5.27 -25.35 40.56
CA VAL A 343 -5.78 -24.21 41.35
C VAL A 343 -5.03 -22.93 41.01
N THR A 344 -3.72 -22.99 40.78
CA THR A 344 -2.90 -21.83 40.41
C THR A 344 -3.26 -21.31 39.01
N ILE A 345 -3.48 -22.22 38.05
CA ILE A 345 -3.89 -21.87 36.68
C ILE A 345 -5.30 -21.25 36.65
N VAL A 346 -6.25 -21.78 37.42
CA VAL A 346 -7.61 -21.22 37.51
C VAL A 346 -7.60 -19.83 38.15
N VAL A 347 -6.76 -19.58 39.15
CA VAL A 347 -6.57 -18.25 39.74
C VAL A 347 -5.91 -17.27 38.75
N CYS A 348 -4.93 -17.72 37.95
CA CYS A 348 -4.30 -16.91 36.90
C CYS A 348 -5.27 -16.58 35.75
N ILE A 349 -6.10 -17.54 35.30
CA ILE A 349 -7.13 -17.33 34.27
C ILE A 349 -8.23 -16.38 34.80
N GLY A 350 -8.61 -16.50 36.08
CA GLY A 350 -9.53 -15.57 36.73
C GLY A 350 -9.01 -14.13 36.75
N PHE A 351 -7.70 -13.94 37.01
CA PHE A 351 -7.06 -12.62 36.97
C PHE A 351 -6.99 -12.03 35.55
N VAL A 352 -6.68 -12.85 34.55
CA VAL A 352 -6.60 -12.43 33.14
C VAL A 352 -7.98 -12.10 32.56
N LEU A 353 -9.01 -12.87 32.91
CA LEU A 353 -10.38 -12.62 32.46
C LEU A 353 -11.01 -11.41 33.18
N CYS A 354 -10.74 -11.21 34.47
CA CYS A 354 -11.20 -10.03 35.20
C CYS A 354 -10.50 -8.74 34.70
N GLY A 355 -9.22 -8.83 34.33
CA GLY A 355 -8.49 -7.74 33.64
C GLY A 355 -9.07 -7.41 32.26
N LYS A 356 -9.41 -8.43 31.45
CA LYS A 356 -10.04 -8.23 30.13
C LYS A 356 -11.48 -7.71 30.20
N GLN A 357 -12.22 -8.02 31.27
CA GLN A 357 -13.60 -7.55 31.45
C GLN A 357 -13.67 -6.09 31.96
N MET A 358 -12.63 -5.62 32.67
CA MET A 358 -12.49 -4.20 33.04
C MET A 358 -12.11 -3.30 31.86
N GLN A 359 -11.37 -3.83 30.87
CA GLN A 359 -11.06 -3.11 29.61
C GLN A 359 -12.26 -3.03 28.64
N ARG A 360 -13.18 -4.00 28.65
CA ARG A 360 -14.35 -4.02 27.75
C ARG A 360 -15.49 -3.04 28.10
N ARG A 361 -15.38 -2.27 29.18
CA ARG A 361 -16.40 -1.26 29.58
C ARG A 361 -16.06 0.19 29.19
N ARG A 362 -14.94 0.43 28.52
CA ARG A 362 -14.63 1.71 27.86
C ARG A 362 -14.26 1.38 26.43
N MET A 363 -15.13 1.69 25.47
CA MET A 363 -14.84 1.90 24.03
C MET A 363 -16.13 1.64 23.23
N THR A 364 -17.03 2.62 23.27
CA THR A 364 -18.02 2.84 22.22
C THR A 364 -18.01 4.33 21.93
N GLY A 365 -17.50 4.70 20.75
CA GLY A 365 -17.56 6.06 20.21
C GLY A 365 -16.19 6.60 19.80
N GLY A 366 -16.00 6.83 18.50
CA GLY A 366 -14.94 7.72 18.02
C GLY A 366 -14.16 7.30 16.78
N LEU A 367 -14.79 6.80 15.70
CA LEU A 367 -14.08 6.59 14.43
C LEU A 367 -13.92 7.88 13.60
N ALA A 368 -14.83 8.85 13.75
CA ALA A 368 -14.73 10.15 13.07
C ALA A 368 -13.62 11.09 13.62
N ALA A 369 -12.99 10.76 14.75
CA ALA A 369 -11.97 11.60 15.39
C ALA A 369 -10.55 11.36 14.85
N LEU A 370 -10.28 10.19 14.25
CA LEU A 370 -8.93 9.79 13.83
C LEU A 370 -8.47 10.48 12.53
N SER A 371 -9.37 10.65 11.55
CA SER A 371 -9.09 11.44 10.33
C SER A 371 -8.75 12.90 10.68
N GLY A 372 -9.49 13.49 11.62
CA GLY A 372 -9.21 14.85 12.12
C GLY A 372 -7.89 14.98 12.89
N LEU A 373 -7.49 13.97 13.65
CA LEU A 373 -6.25 13.97 14.44
C LEU A 373 -4.98 13.83 13.58
N VAL A 374 -5.04 13.05 12.49
CA VAL A 374 -3.95 12.96 11.50
C VAL A 374 -3.80 14.29 10.75
N ASN A 375 -4.91 14.91 10.37
CA ASN A 375 -4.91 16.19 9.65
C ASN A 375 -4.51 17.38 10.53
N GLN A 376 -4.89 17.39 11.81
CA GLN A 376 -4.57 18.48 12.74
C GLN A 376 -3.08 18.51 13.11
N LYS A 377 -2.41 17.35 13.20
CA LYS A 377 -0.97 17.26 13.50
C LYS A 377 -0.11 17.70 12.30
N ARG A 378 -0.58 17.48 11.06
CA ARG A 378 0.08 17.85 9.79
C ARG A 378 0.16 19.37 9.57
N HIS A 379 -0.84 20.13 10.04
CA HIS A 379 -0.89 21.59 9.79
C HIS A 379 0.01 22.43 10.70
N GLN A 380 0.54 21.88 11.81
CA GLN A 380 1.23 22.65 12.85
C GLN A 380 2.75 22.59 12.78
N ASP A 381 3.34 21.65 12.03
CA ASP A 381 4.79 21.50 11.89
C ASP A 381 5.22 21.65 10.41
N THR A 382 6.01 22.68 10.13
CA THR A 382 6.50 22.96 8.77
C THR A 382 7.61 22.00 8.34
N SER A 383 8.22 21.26 9.26
CA SER A 383 9.28 20.29 8.97
C SER A 383 8.77 18.93 8.47
N THR A 384 7.47 18.66 8.63
CA THR A 384 6.81 17.39 8.24
C THR A 384 5.79 17.55 7.09
N ARG A 385 5.70 18.73 6.47
CA ARG A 385 4.81 18.96 5.30
C ARG A 385 5.11 17.99 4.16
N GLY A 386 4.06 17.47 3.55
CA GLY A 386 4.16 16.46 2.48
C GLY A 386 4.72 15.09 2.90
N GLN A 387 4.96 14.83 4.20
CA GLN A 387 5.38 13.51 4.66
C GLN A 387 4.18 12.60 4.93
N PHE A 388 4.26 11.39 4.40
CA PHE A 388 3.33 10.31 4.69
C PHE A 388 3.50 9.86 6.16
N THR A 389 2.37 9.61 6.87
CA THR A 389 2.39 9.07 8.25
C THR A 389 2.09 7.58 8.20
N ARG A 390 3.04 6.75 8.64
CA ARG A 390 2.85 5.29 8.75
C ARG A 390 1.67 4.95 9.65
N LEU A 391 0.76 4.10 9.15
CA LEU A 391 -0.38 3.61 9.94
C LEU A 391 0.08 2.82 11.18
N ARG A 392 1.24 2.18 11.11
CA ARG A 392 1.85 1.45 12.25
C ARG A 392 2.22 2.33 13.45
N GLN A 393 2.33 3.64 13.27
CA GLN A 393 2.62 4.61 14.34
C GLN A 393 1.37 5.33 14.87
N LEU A 394 0.19 5.07 14.30
CA LEU A 394 -1.06 5.51 14.89
C LEU A 394 -1.32 4.63 16.11
N ASP A 395 -0.91 5.15 17.27
CA ASP A 395 -1.11 4.52 18.56
C ASP A 395 -2.56 4.02 18.64
N THR A 396 -2.73 2.71 18.75
CA THR A 396 -4.06 2.07 18.86
C THR A 396 -4.81 2.45 20.16
N SER A 397 -4.25 3.39 20.93
CA SER A 397 -4.86 4.07 22.07
C SER A 397 -5.82 5.17 21.63
N VAL A 398 -7.02 4.79 21.20
CA VAL A 398 -8.22 5.64 21.28
C VAL A 398 -9.34 4.87 21.94
#